data_AF-A0A2V2N6Y6-F1
#
_entry.id   AF-A0A2V2N6Y6-F1
#
_cell.length_a   1.000
_cell.length_b   1.000
_cell.length_c   1.000
_cell.angle_alpha   90.00
_cell.angle_beta   90.00
_cell.angle_gamma   90.00
#
_symmetry.space_group_name_H-M   'P 1'
#
loop_
_entity.id
_entity.type
_entity.pdbx_description
1 polymer ?
#
loop_
_entity_poly.entity_id
_entity_poly.type
_entity_poly.pdbx_seq_one_letter_code
_entity_poly.pdbx_strand_id
1 'polypeptide(L)' 'MSSVKEQIHAQITGALSGAVFPIDTPDKLIAAFPAGADTTCQVGDVKMTAGEAGTLLKGSDFPFTSAKQVADIIVERAGL' A
#
# COMPACT_ATOMS: atom_id res chain seq x y z
N MET A 1 -6.57 -14.87 -15.38
CA MET A 1 -5.29 -14.14 -15.50
C MET A 1 -5.32 -13.09 -14.43
N SER A 2 -4.62 -13.29 -13.31
CA SER A 2 -4.63 -12.34 -12.19
C SER A 2 -3.68 -11.20 -12.52
N SER A 3 -4.22 -9.98 -12.65
CA SER A 3 -3.46 -8.81 -13.04
C SER A 3 -2.38 -8.50 -12.00
N VAL A 4 -1.29 -7.85 -12.41
CA VAL A 4 -0.23 -7.36 -11.50
C VAL A 4 -0.85 -6.56 -10.35
N LYS A 5 -1.87 -5.74 -10.66
CA LYS A 5 -2.71 -5.03 -9.69
C LYS A 5 -3.26 -5.94 -8.59
N GLU A 6 -3.91 -7.05 -8.93
CA GLU A 6 -4.54 -7.93 -7.94
C GLU A 6 -3.51 -8.63 -7.04
N GLN A 7 -2.35 -8.99 -7.58
CA GLN A 7 -1.29 -9.64 -6.80
C GLN A 7 -0.60 -8.66 -5.85
N ILE A 8 -0.30 -7.43 -6.31
CA ILE A 8 0.22 -6.37 -5.45
C ILE A 8 -0.83 -6.02 -4.39
N HIS A 9 -2.09 -5.92 -4.81
CA HIS A 9 -3.21 -5.63 -3.92
C HIS A 9 -3.33 -6.66 -2.80
N ALA A 10 -3.28 -7.96 -3.13
CA ALA A 10 -3.32 -9.06 -2.17
C ALA A 10 -2.09 -9.09 -1.24
N GLN A 11 -0.89 -8.81 -1.77
CA GLN A 11 0.32 -8.72 -0.93
C GLN A 11 0.23 -7.54 0.05
N ILE A 12 -0.15 -6.35 -0.42
CA ILE A 12 -0.28 -5.16 0.41
C ILE A 12 -1.37 -5.36 1.46
N THR A 13 -2.56 -5.87 1.08
CA THR A 13 -3.63 -6.15 2.05
C THR A 13 -3.24 -7.23 3.04
N GLY A 14 -2.50 -8.25 2.63
CA GLY A 14 -1.95 -9.26 3.53
C GLY A 14 -0.93 -8.68 4.51
N ALA A 15 -0.02 -7.84 4.02
CA ALA A 15 0.99 -7.15 4.84
C ALA A 15 0.36 -6.16 5.84
N LEU A 16 -0.68 -5.44 5.40
CA LEU A 16 -1.46 -4.51 6.23
C LEU A 16 -2.59 -5.20 7.01
N SER A 17 -2.73 -6.52 6.96
CA SER A 17 -3.81 -7.21 7.70
C SER A 17 -3.62 -7.12 9.22
N GLY A 18 -2.40 -6.84 9.68
CA GLY A 18 -2.08 -6.55 11.10
C GLY A 18 -2.10 -5.06 11.45
N ALA A 19 -2.44 -4.19 10.50
CA ALA A 19 -2.46 -2.76 10.70
C ALA A 19 -3.66 -2.30 11.52
N VAL A 20 -3.48 -1.25 12.32
CA VAL A 20 -4.57 -0.63 13.08
C VAL A 20 -5.20 0.48 12.23
N PHE A 21 -6.40 0.21 11.71
CA PHE A 21 -7.23 1.22 11.04
C PHE A 21 -8.12 1.96 12.06
N PRO A 22 -8.41 3.26 11.86
CA PRO A 22 -8.02 4.09 10.71
C PRO A 22 -6.55 4.54 10.77
N ILE A 23 -5.94 4.60 9.60
CA ILE A 23 -4.62 5.20 9.42
C ILE A 23 -4.84 6.64 9.01
N ASP A 24 -4.46 7.56 9.89
CA ASP A 24 -4.66 9.01 9.71
C ASP A 24 -3.36 9.73 9.32
N THR A 25 -2.21 9.05 9.44
CA THR A 25 -0.89 9.62 9.16
C THR A 25 -0.02 8.68 8.33
N PRO A 26 0.87 9.23 7.48
CA PRO A 26 1.85 8.44 6.73
C PRO A 26 2.75 7.59 7.63
N ASP A 27 3.11 8.07 8.82
CA ASP A 27 3.85 7.28 9.81
C ASP A 27 3.10 6.04 10.28
N LYS A 28 1.79 6.15 10.56
CA LYS A 28 0.98 4.97 10.91
C LYS A 28 0.87 4.00 9.74
N LEU A 29 0.81 4.52 8.50
CA LEU A 29 0.80 3.71 7.29
C LEU A 29 2.09 2.90 7.16
N ILE A 30 3.23 3.56 7.36
CA ILE A 30 4.54 2.94 7.33
C ILE A 30 4.66 1.93 8.47
N ALA A 31 4.34 2.29 9.71
CA ALA A 31 4.40 1.39 10.86
C ALA A 31 3.47 0.17 10.76
N ALA A 32 2.41 0.27 9.95
CA ALA A 32 1.50 -0.82 9.67
C ALA A 32 2.07 -1.90 8.74
N PHE A 33 3.13 -1.58 7.98
CA PHE A 33 3.81 -2.56 7.15
C PHE A 33 4.92 -3.29 7.93
N PRO A 34 5.10 -4.60 7.70
CA PRO A 34 6.12 -5.39 8.42
C PRO A 34 7.56 -4.94 8.16
N ALA A 35 7.85 -4.36 7.00
CA ALA A 35 9.14 -3.75 6.67
C ALA A 35 9.06 -2.22 6.52
N GLY A 36 7.98 -1.60 6.99
CA GLY A 36 7.83 -0.15 6.91
C GLY A 36 7.86 0.39 5.49
N ALA A 37 8.55 1.52 5.32
CA ALA A 37 8.74 2.20 4.04
C ALA A 37 9.54 1.35 3.04
N ASP A 38 10.35 0.41 3.54
CA ASP A 38 11.16 -0.51 2.73
C ASP A 38 10.37 -1.72 2.21
N THR A 39 9.10 -1.88 2.61
CA THR A 39 8.27 -2.97 2.13
C THR A 39 8.17 -2.89 0.61
N THR A 40 8.83 -3.81 -0.07
CA THR A 40 8.90 -3.82 -1.53
C THR A 40 7.89 -4.81 -2.07
N CYS A 41 6.88 -4.32 -2.78
CA CYS A 41 5.96 -5.15 -3.53
C CYS A 41 6.49 -5.30 -4.95
N GLN A 42 6.94 -6.52 -5.27
CA GLN A 42 7.37 -6.87 -6.62
C GLN A 42 6.45 -7.95 -7.17
N VAL A 43 5.91 -7.71 -8.37
CA VAL A 43 5.12 -8.68 -9.12
C VAL A 43 5.54 -8.62 -10.59
N GLY A 44 6.20 -9.68 -11.06
CA GLY A 44 6.77 -9.72 -12.40
C GLY A 44 7.84 -8.64 -12.59
N ASP A 45 7.65 -7.80 -13.62
CA ASP A 45 8.50 -6.65 -13.96
C ASP A 45 8.21 -5.40 -13.12
N VAL A 46 7.13 -5.40 -12.34
CA VAL A 46 6.71 -4.23 -11.58
C VAL A 46 7.26 -4.32 -10.18
N LYS A 47 8.04 -3.31 -9.79
CA LYS A 47 8.61 -3.15 -8.46
C LYS A 47 8.18 -1.80 -7.91
N MET A 48 7.57 -1.80 -6.73
CA MET A 48 7.27 -0.57 -6.01
C MET A 48 7.43 -0.75 -4.50
N THR A 49 7.97 0.28 -3.85
CA THR A 49 8.08 0.28 -2.39
C THR A 49 6.83 0.88 -1.74
N ALA A 50 6.48 0.40 -0.54
CA ALA A 50 5.39 0.94 0.26
C ALA A 50 5.65 2.39 0.68
N GLY A 51 6.93 2.78 0.83
CA GLY A 51 7.34 4.16 1.00
C GLY A 51 7.00 5.03 -0.20
N GLU A 52 7.41 4.64 -1.42
CA GLU A 52 7.07 5.38 -2.64
C GLU A 52 5.55 5.46 -2.83
N ALA A 53 4.88 4.33 -2.64
CA ALA A 53 3.44 4.21 -2.67
C ALA A 53 2.76 5.16 -1.67
N GLY A 54 3.26 5.22 -0.43
CA GLY A 54 2.79 6.10 0.62
C GLY A 54 3.07 7.59 0.34
N THR A 55 4.17 7.92 -0.34
CA THR A 55 4.48 9.30 -0.76
C THR A 55 3.63 9.78 -1.94
N LEU A 56 3.12 8.86 -2.77
CA LEU A 56 2.15 9.19 -3.82
C LEU A 56 0.78 9.55 -3.23
N LEU A 57 0.47 9.07 -2.02
CA LEU A 57 -0.74 9.42 -1.27
C LEU A 57 -0.58 10.82 -0.69
N LYS A 58 -1.60 11.67 -0.86
CA LYS A 58 -1.59 13.00 -0.26
C LYS A 58 -2.18 12.91 1.14
N GLY A 59 -1.75 13.79 2.06
CA GLY A 59 -2.34 13.91 3.39
C GLY A 59 -3.86 14.16 3.38
N SER A 60 -4.40 14.65 2.26
CA SER A 60 -5.84 14.82 2.00
C SER A 60 -6.60 13.52 1.69
N ASP A 61 -5.91 12.43 1.37
CA ASP A 61 -6.50 11.10 1.16
C ASP A 61 -6.66 10.33 2.48
N PHE A 62 -6.05 10.83 3.56
CA PHE A 62 -6.24 10.31 4.92
C PHE A 62 -7.55 10.82 5.53
N PRO A 63 -8.24 10.01 6.35
CA PRO A 63 -7.82 8.71 6.87
C PRO A 63 -8.18 7.53 5.96
N PHE A 64 -7.25 6.57 5.87
CA PHE A 64 -7.55 5.26 5.29
C PHE A 64 -8.30 4.41 6.30
N THR A 65 -9.45 3.88 5.88
CA THR A 65 -10.31 3.03 6.71
C THR A 65 -10.06 1.54 6.50
N SER A 66 -9.33 1.17 5.44
CA SER A 66 -9.02 -0.22 5.13
C SER A 66 -7.71 -0.38 4.36
N ALA A 67 -7.02 -1.50 4.62
CA ALA A 67 -5.85 -1.94 3.88
C ALA A 67 -6.12 -2.05 2.38
N LYS A 68 -7.37 -2.41 2.03
CA LYS A 68 -7.82 -2.53 0.65
C LYS A 68 -7.75 -1.19 -0.07
N GLN A 69 -8.14 -0.11 0.61
CA GLN A 69 -8.19 1.23 0.05
C GLN A 69 -6.77 1.78 -0.16
N VAL A 70 -5.86 1.54 0.79
CA VAL A 70 -4.44 1.86 0.64
C VAL A 70 -3.88 1.15 -0.58
N ALA A 71 -4.05 -0.17 -0.66
CA ALA A 71 -3.56 -0.97 -1.76
C ALA A 71 -4.13 -0.55 -3.12
N ASP A 72 -5.42 -0.20 -3.21
CA ASP A 72 -6.03 0.21 -4.48
C ASP A 72 -5.48 1.54 -4.99
N ILE A 73 -5.40 2.56 -4.13
CA ILE A 73 -4.86 3.88 -4.52
C ILE A 73 -3.38 3.77 -4.89
N ILE A 74 -2.63 2.95 -4.15
CA ILE A 74 -1.22 2.70 -4.43
C ILE A 74 -1.02 2.15 -5.84
N VAL A 75 -1.80 1.14 -6.22
CA VAL A 75 -1.70 0.52 -7.55
C VAL A 75 -2.22 1.46 -8.64
N GLU A 76 -3.29 2.21 -8.37
CA GLU A 76 -3.84 3.21 -9.28
C GLU A 76 -2.85 4.35 -9.55
N ARG A 77 -2.19 4.87 -8.50
CA ARG A 77 -1.16 5.91 -8.60
C ARG A 77 0.12 5.42 -9.27
N ALA A 78 0.44 4.13 -9.14
CA ALA A 78 1.55 3.49 -9.82
C ALA A 78 1.32 3.30 -11.34
N GLY A 79 0.09 3.48 -11.82
CA GLY A 79 -0.25 3.34 -13.24
C GLY A 79 -0.32 1.88 -13.71
N LEU A 80 -0.73 0.96 -12.81
CA LEU A 80 -0.82 -0.48 -13.05
C LEU A 80 -2.25 -0.97 -13.28
#